data_AF-A0A0D0I4L9-F1
#
_entry.id   AF-A0A0D0I4L9-F1
#
_cell.length_a   1.000
_cell.length_b   1.000
_cell.length_c   1.000
_cell.angle_alpha   90.00
_cell.angle_beta   90.00
_cell.angle_gamma   90.00
#
_symmetry.space_group_name_H-M   'P 1'
#
loop_
_entity.id
_entity.type
_entity.pdbx_description
1 polymer ?
#
loop_
_entity_poly.entity_id
_entity_poly.type
_entity_poly.pdbx_seq_one_letter_code
_entity_poly.pdbx_strand_id
1 'polypeptide(L)'
;MFKQFLAYRNLLLILFVLNSACFFLTDDKKAGIPYLRELYLLGVVGSAAALFLVWKRVYQSKTSLWIIFMGLVLPVTSAIMAELNFDQPFIYGLLEERRSFAYLVFFPALFLLIKTAPTQKHLETFFLYSGLACAFVGYCYYFGIIPENAGVSFTVDAKDAGEVLLRPNRFRIGSSYVTICAFMLMYSMKERISLLKVVTLLFFASYLWLVLQTRQTMIIWCLAGLWIFRDRIDSLIKLGLLAATILVASYFIFPEFYYEQFAKFEALLDEATTGPGVRDTTTAIIIGAVADNWYIGMGSLSLQWKGGFGALYNPHFYLSDVGIFGVYYRYGFLTPLIALIFYAGYLRIMKRCPQKGPLLNAFQLVFWFQMLNMFLSNSLMYGGDVLGIGAACFLYFSRAYATEKSPTRELRGTRHDKLQYRDHQLE
;
A
#
# COMPACT_ATOMS: atom_id res chain seq x y z
N MET A 1 16.51 -9.73 27.79
CA MET A 1 15.92 -10.06 26.48
C MET A 1 14.58 -9.35 26.23
N PHE A 2 13.55 -9.52 27.08
CA PHE A 2 12.22 -8.89 26.89
C PHE A 2 12.24 -7.33 26.86
N LYS A 3 13.00 -6.68 27.76
CA LYS A 3 13.17 -5.21 27.76
C LYS A 3 13.84 -4.67 26.47
N GLN A 4 14.73 -5.45 25.86
CA GLN A 4 15.36 -5.07 24.59
C GLN A 4 14.39 -5.24 23.42
N PHE A 5 13.57 -6.29 23.42
CA PHE A 5 12.51 -6.48 22.42
C PHE A 5 11.47 -5.35 22.46
N LEU A 6 11.11 -4.87 23.65
CA LEU A 6 10.19 -3.75 23.85
C LEU A 6 10.81 -2.36 23.62
N ALA A 7 12.08 -2.27 23.20
CA ALA A 7 12.66 -1.00 22.81
C ALA A 7 11.86 -0.43 21.62
N TYR A 8 11.49 0.86 21.69
CA TYR A 8 10.65 1.50 20.67
C TYR A 8 11.20 1.32 19.23
N ARG A 9 12.52 1.25 19.08
CA ARG A 9 13.19 1.02 17.78
C ARG A 9 12.86 -0.35 17.20
N ASN A 10 12.84 -1.38 18.04
CA ASN A 10 12.51 -2.74 17.63
C ASN A 10 11.02 -2.86 17.35
N LEU A 11 10.17 -2.22 18.17
CA LEU A 11 8.73 -2.14 17.91
C LEU A 11 8.42 -1.46 16.57
N LEU A 12 9.17 -0.42 16.20
CA LEU A 12 9.01 0.25 14.90
C LEU A 12 9.38 -0.67 13.73
N LEU A 13 10.47 -1.43 13.85
CA LEU A 13 10.85 -2.42 12.84
C LEU A 13 9.80 -3.54 12.74
N ILE A 14 9.34 -4.08 13.88
CA ILE A 14 8.30 -5.11 13.94
C ILE A 14 7.00 -4.59 13.29
N LEU A 15 6.62 -3.35 13.57
CA LEU A 15 5.45 -2.72 12.93
C LEU A 15 5.59 -2.74 11.41
N PHE A 16 6.74 -2.36 10.86
CA PHE A 16 6.96 -2.33 9.41
C PHE A 16 6.99 -3.73 8.78
N VAL A 17 7.60 -4.71 9.45
CA VAL A 17 7.66 -6.10 8.99
C VAL A 17 6.27 -6.78 9.05
N LEU A 18 5.47 -6.51 10.07
CA LEU A 18 4.10 -7.03 10.13
C LEU A 18 3.21 -6.34 9.09
N ASN A 19 3.33 -5.01 8.97
CA ASN A 19 2.56 -4.25 7.98
C ASN A 19 2.89 -4.62 6.53
N SER A 20 4.08 -5.19 6.27
CA SER A 20 4.43 -5.67 4.93
C SER A 20 3.71 -6.94 4.50
N ALA A 21 2.87 -7.52 5.38
CA ALA A 21 2.07 -8.71 5.16
C ALA A 21 2.89 -9.98 4.86
N CYS A 22 4.20 -9.97 5.13
CA CYS A 22 5.12 -11.07 4.86
C CYS A 22 4.64 -12.40 5.45
N PHE A 23 4.07 -12.37 6.66
CA PHE A 23 3.62 -13.56 7.40
C PHE A 23 2.12 -13.82 7.32
N PHE A 24 1.35 -12.96 6.67
CA PHE A 24 -0.10 -13.11 6.62
C PHE A 24 -0.47 -14.27 5.70
N LEU A 25 -1.53 -14.97 6.07
CA LEU A 25 -2.24 -15.90 5.19
C LEU A 25 -3.21 -15.07 4.33
N THR A 26 -3.20 -15.27 3.01
CA THR A 26 -4.11 -14.56 2.08
C THR A 26 -4.56 -15.51 0.98
N ASP A 27 -5.62 -15.17 0.26
CA ASP A 27 -6.15 -16.02 -0.82
C ASP A 27 -5.08 -16.31 -1.90
N ASP A 28 -4.31 -15.28 -2.30
CA ASP A 28 -3.15 -15.39 -3.21
C ASP A 28 -1.93 -16.13 -2.59
N LYS A 29 -1.94 -16.46 -1.30
CA LYS A 29 -0.82 -17.04 -0.56
C LYS A 29 -1.37 -17.98 0.50
N LYS A 30 -1.56 -19.24 0.12
CA LYS A 30 -2.12 -20.31 0.97
C LYS A 30 -1.16 -20.80 2.06
N ALA A 31 -0.04 -20.12 2.24
CA ALA A 31 0.89 -20.29 3.34
C ALA A 31 0.95 -19.04 4.21
N GLY A 32 1.09 -19.19 5.53
CA GLY A 32 1.17 -18.06 6.46
C GLY A 32 0.59 -18.41 7.81
N ILE A 33 0.61 -17.46 8.74
CA ILE A 33 0.06 -17.69 10.08
C ILE A 33 -1.45 -17.36 10.03
N PRO A 34 -2.35 -18.34 10.27
CA PRO A 34 -3.78 -18.09 10.30
C PRO A 34 -4.15 -17.01 11.32
N TYR A 35 -5.12 -16.16 10.98
CA TYR A 35 -5.61 -15.05 11.81
C TYR A 35 -4.59 -13.97 12.17
N LEU A 36 -3.32 -14.05 11.71
CA LEU A 36 -2.31 -13.06 12.06
C LEU A 36 -2.62 -11.68 11.49
N ARG A 37 -3.24 -11.62 10.31
CA ARG A 37 -3.67 -10.35 9.70
C ARG A 37 -4.74 -9.68 10.55
N GLU A 38 -5.73 -10.45 10.99
CA GLU A 38 -6.84 -10.01 11.83
C GLU A 38 -6.32 -9.57 13.20
N LEU A 39 -5.42 -10.34 13.81
CA LEU A 39 -4.74 -9.97 15.06
C LEU A 39 -3.92 -8.69 14.92
N TYR A 40 -3.17 -8.55 13.82
CA TYR A 40 -2.39 -7.34 13.52
C TYR A 40 -3.32 -6.13 13.40
N LEU A 41 -4.40 -6.26 12.62
CA LEU A 41 -5.36 -5.17 12.43
C LEU A 41 -6.05 -4.80 13.74
N LEU A 42 -6.44 -5.78 14.55
CA LEU A 42 -6.98 -5.56 15.90
C LEU A 42 -5.98 -4.82 16.78
N GLY A 43 -4.69 -5.19 16.71
CA GLY A 43 -3.61 -4.49 17.41
C GLY A 43 -3.43 -3.04 16.92
N VAL A 44 -3.55 -2.79 15.62
CA VAL A 44 -3.52 -1.43 15.05
C VAL A 44 -4.71 -0.60 15.52
N VAL A 45 -5.93 -1.13 15.45
CA VAL A 45 -7.15 -0.44 15.91
C VAL A 45 -7.09 -0.20 17.42
N GLY A 46 -6.73 -1.21 18.21
CA GLY A 46 -6.63 -1.11 19.66
C GLY A 46 -5.54 -0.15 20.12
N SER A 47 -4.37 -0.16 19.46
CA SER A 47 -3.30 0.80 19.76
C SER A 47 -3.66 2.22 19.33
N ALA A 48 -4.32 2.39 18.18
CA ALA A 48 -4.86 3.69 17.77
C ALA A 48 -5.85 4.19 18.83
N ALA A 49 -6.84 3.38 19.23
CA ALA A 49 -7.83 3.72 20.27
C ALA A 49 -7.18 4.07 21.61
N ALA A 50 -6.20 3.31 22.08
CA ALA A 50 -5.45 3.62 23.29
C ALA A 50 -4.70 4.97 23.17
N LEU A 51 -4.08 5.22 22.01
CA LEU A 51 -3.46 6.52 21.74
C LEU A 51 -4.52 7.63 21.70
N PHE A 52 -5.75 7.37 21.21
CA PHE A 52 -6.87 8.33 21.23
C PHE A 52 -7.20 8.82 22.63
N LEU A 53 -7.18 7.91 23.60
CA LEU A 53 -7.47 8.24 24.99
C LEU A 53 -6.33 9.03 25.65
N VAL A 54 -5.07 8.70 25.32
CA VAL A 54 -3.90 9.22 26.04
C VAL A 54 -3.26 10.44 25.36
N TRP A 55 -3.31 10.54 24.03
CA TRP A 55 -2.49 11.46 23.24
C TRP A 55 -3.29 12.61 22.60
N LYS A 56 -4.01 13.37 23.45
CA LYS A 56 -4.97 14.41 23.03
C LYS A 56 -4.46 15.42 21.99
N ARG A 57 -3.17 15.78 22.01
CA ARG A 57 -2.57 16.78 21.08
C ARG A 57 -2.47 16.31 19.63
N VAL A 58 -2.45 15.00 19.37
CA VAL A 58 -2.31 14.50 17.99
C VAL A 58 -3.56 14.72 17.16
N TYR A 59 -4.74 14.66 17.78
CA TYR A 59 -6.03 14.82 17.11
C TYR A 59 -6.32 16.23 16.62
N GLN A 60 -5.55 17.21 17.11
CA GLN A 60 -5.65 18.59 16.64
C GLN A 60 -4.97 18.78 15.27
N SER A 61 -4.23 17.79 14.77
CA SER A 61 -3.58 17.92 13.47
C SER A 61 -4.56 17.60 12.32
N LYS A 62 -4.57 18.45 11.29
CA LYS A 62 -5.34 18.24 10.04
C LYS A 62 -5.02 16.87 9.40
N THR A 63 -3.79 16.39 9.54
CA THR A 63 -3.36 15.07 9.07
C THR A 63 -4.04 13.94 9.83
N SER A 64 -4.14 14.03 11.16
CA SER A 64 -4.84 13.03 11.97
C SER A 64 -6.33 12.99 11.68
N LEU A 65 -6.97 14.14 11.47
CA LEU A 65 -8.38 14.20 11.05
C LEU A 65 -8.58 13.56 9.67
N TRP A 66 -7.65 13.78 8.73
CA TRP A 66 -7.66 13.11 7.43
C TRP A 66 -7.54 11.58 7.57
N ILE A 67 -6.66 11.09 8.45
CA ILE A 67 -6.53 9.65 8.73
C ILE A 67 -7.80 9.08 9.35
N ILE A 68 -8.45 9.79 10.27
CA ILE A 68 -9.72 9.37 10.88
C ILE A 68 -10.83 9.31 9.83
N PHE A 69 -10.88 10.31 8.95
CA PHE A 69 -11.84 10.33 7.85
C PHE A 69 -11.66 9.10 6.95
N MET A 70 -10.44 8.84 6.48
CA MET A 70 -10.14 7.69 5.61
C MET A 70 -10.32 6.34 6.31
N GLY A 71 -9.83 6.22 7.55
CA GLY A 71 -9.73 4.95 8.27
C GLY A 71 -10.92 4.62 9.14
N LEU A 72 -11.87 5.54 9.38
CA LEU A 72 -13.02 5.31 10.26
C LEU A 72 -14.33 5.82 9.67
N VAL A 73 -14.38 7.07 9.20
CA VAL A 73 -15.65 7.65 8.71
C VAL A 73 -16.11 6.96 7.43
N LEU A 74 -15.23 6.82 6.44
CA LEU A 74 -15.54 6.13 5.18
C LEU A 74 -16.01 4.67 5.39
N PRO A 75 -15.26 3.78 6.07
CA PRO A 75 -15.70 2.40 6.24
C PRO A 75 -17.01 2.27 7.05
N VAL A 76 -17.24 3.13 8.06
CA VAL A 76 -18.52 3.16 8.79
C VAL A 76 -19.66 3.59 7.87
N THR A 77 -19.44 4.61 7.04
CA THR A 77 -20.45 5.08 6.09
C THR A 77 -20.80 3.99 5.07
N SER A 78 -19.80 3.30 4.53
CA SER A 78 -19.98 2.17 3.61
C SER A 78 -20.78 1.03 4.26
N ALA A 79 -20.51 0.71 5.52
CA ALA A 79 -21.25 -0.31 6.26
C ALA A 79 -22.71 0.08 6.53
N ILE A 80 -22.97 1.35 6.88
CA ILE A 80 -24.35 1.87 7.03
C ILE A 80 -25.10 1.79 5.69
N MET A 81 -24.46 2.19 4.59
CA MET A 81 -25.09 2.11 3.27
C MET A 81 -25.40 0.67 2.88
N ALA A 82 -24.54 -0.29 3.21
CA ALA A 82 -24.80 -1.70 2.94
C ALA A 82 -25.99 -2.23 3.77
N GLU A 83 -26.16 -1.77 5.01
CA GLU A 83 -27.31 -2.10 5.84
C GLU A 83 -28.60 -1.51 5.26
N LEU A 84 -28.59 -0.25 4.84
CA LEU A 84 -29.77 0.43 4.30
C LEU A 84 -30.21 -0.12 2.93
N ASN A 85 -29.27 -0.51 2.07
CA ASN A 85 -29.59 -0.95 0.71
C ASN A 85 -29.83 -2.46 0.60
N PHE A 86 -29.30 -3.27 1.53
CA PHE A 86 -29.32 -4.73 1.41
C PHE A 86 -29.76 -5.47 2.68
N ASP A 87 -30.07 -4.78 3.78
CA ASP A 87 -30.33 -5.42 5.09
C ASP A 87 -29.13 -6.24 5.60
N GLN A 88 -27.92 -5.91 5.15
CA GLN A 88 -26.70 -6.51 5.69
C GLN A 88 -26.43 -5.95 7.09
N PRO A 89 -26.32 -6.80 8.13
CA PRO A 89 -25.98 -6.31 9.46
C PRO A 89 -24.66 -5.53 9.45
N PHE A 90 -24.66 -4.38 10.13
CA PHE A 90 -23.55 -3.42 10.18
C PHE A 90 -22.16 -4.07 10.39
N ILE A 91 -22.07 -5.07 11.27
CA ILE A 91 -20.81 -5.75 11.61
C ILE A 91 -20.19 -6.43 10.37
N TYR A 92 -21.01 -7.06 9.52
CA TYR A 92 -20.50 -7.67 8.29
C TYR A 92 -19.98 -6.61 7.32
N GLY A 93 -20.65 -5.45 7.23
CA GLY A 93 -20.17 -4.32 6.46
C GLY A 93 -18.82 -3.80 6.94
N LEU A 94 -18.64 -3.64 8.26
CA LEU A 94 -17.36 -3.23 8.83
C LEU A 94 -16.25 -4.27 8.59
N LEU A 95 -16.58 -5.56 8.69
CA LEU A 95 -15.63 -6.63 8.41
C LEU A 95 -15.20 -6.63 6.94
N GLU A 96 -16.09 -6.31 6.01
CA GLU A 96 -15.73 -6.16 4.60
C GLU A 96 -14.77 -4.98 4.39
N GLU A 97 -15.06 -3.86 5.04
CA GLU A 97 -14.26 -2.63 4.98
C GLU A 97 -12.98 -2.67 5.84
N ARG A 98 -12.62 -3.83 6.41
CA ARG A 98 -11.49 -3.97 7.36
C ARG A 98 -10.16 -3.46 6.83
N ARG A 99 -9.97 -3.46 5.50
CA ARG A 99 -8.74 -2.97 4.85
C ARG A 99 -8.58 -1.46 5.00
N SER A 100 -9.68 -0.71 5.09
CA SER A 100 -9.68 0.74 5.34
C SER A 100 -9.18 1.06 6.75
N PHE A 101 -9.38 0.18 7.74
CA PHE A 101 -8.81 0.37 9.09
C PHE A 101 -7.28 0.37 9.10
N ALA A 102 -6.61 -0.14 8.06
CA ALA A 102 -5.16 -0.11 7.97
C ALA A 102 -4.59 1.32 7.95
N TYR A 103 -5.36 2.34 7.54
CA TYR A 103 -4.96 3.75 7.67
C TYR A 103 -4.60 4.14 9.11
N LEU A 104 -5.22 3.50 10.10
CA LEU A 104 -4.98 3.78 11.51
C LEU A 104 -3.58 3.41 11.98
N VAL A 105 -2.81 2.63 11.19
CA VAL A 105 -1.38 2.35 11.43
C VAL A 105 -0.57 3.64 11.56
N PHE A 106 -1.05 4.73 10.98
CA PHE A 106 -0.51 6.07 11.15
C PHE A 106 -0.24 6.43 12.62
N PHE A 107 -1.17 6.13 13.54
CA PHE A 107 -1.05 6.54 14.94
C PHE A 107 0.09 5.82 15.68
N PRO A 108 0.13 4.47 15.74
CA PRO A 108 1.27 3.78 16.35
C PRO A 108 2.57 4.05 15.61
N ALA A 109 2.57 4.17 14.27
CA ALA A 109 3.77 4.53 13.52
C ALA A 109 4.30 5.91 13.94
N LEU A 110 3.45 6.93 13.97
CA LEU A 110 3.84 8.29 14.37
C LEU A 110 4.33 8.33 15.82
N PHE A 111 3.66 7.62 16.74
CA PHE A 111 4.08 7.53 18.13
C PHE A 111 5.49 6.93 18.24
N LEU A 112 5.72 5.79 17.59
CA LEU A 112 7.01 5.11 17.60
C LEU A 112 8.10 5.96 16.94
N LEU A 113 7.81 6.65 15.83
CA LEU A 113 8.73 7.59 15.18
C LEU A 113 9.16 8.71 16.14
N ILE A 114 8.22 9.31 16.87
CA ILE A 114 8.54 10.38 17.83
C ILE A 114 9.37 9.84 19.00
N LYS A 115 9.06 8.64 19.51
CA LYS A 115 9.81 8.03 20.63
C LYS A 115 11.19 7.53 20.24
N THR A 116 11.36 7.10 18.99
CA THR A 116 12.65 6.60 18.49
C THR A 116 13.54 7.69 17.92
N ALA A 117 12.95 8.81 17.50
CA ALA A 117 13.62 9.91 16.82
C ALA A 117 14.59 9.45 15.70
N PRO A 118 14.16 8.59 14.75
CA PRO A 118 15.06 8.00 13.77
C PRO A 118 15.43 9.02 12.69
N THR A 119 16.64 8.87 12.15
CA THR A 119 17.04 9.58 10.92
C THR A 119 16.40 8.90 9.69
N GLN A 120 16.34 9.59 8.54
CA GLN A 120 15.78 9.02 7.31
C GLN A 120 16.50 7.72 6.91
N LYS A 121 17.83 7.65 7.06
CA LYS A 121 18.64 6.46 6.78
C LYS A 121 18.27 5.24 7.64
N HIS A 122 17.90 5.46 8.90
CA HIS A 122 17.43 4.37 9.76
C HIS A 122 16.11 3.79 9.25
N LEU A 123 15.18 4.64 8.81
CA LEU A 123 13.91 4.17 8.25
C LEU A 123 14.09 3.50 6.89
N GLU A 124 14.96 4.02 6.04
CA GLU A 124 15.35 3.36 4.79
C GLU A 124 15.83 1.94 5.04
N THR A 125 16.64 1.75 6.08
CA THR A 125 17.13 0.43 6.48
C THR A 125 16.00 -0.49 6.95
N PHE A 126 15.07 0.01 7.77
CA PHE A 126 13.92 -0.79 8.23
C PHE A 126 12.98 -1.18 7.08
N PHE A 127 12.72 -0.26 6.15
CA PHE A 127 11.96 -0.56 4.95
C PHE A 127 12.67 -1.58 4.07
N LEU A 128 13.99 -1.42 3.85
CA LEU A 128 14.78 -2.36 3.07
C LEU A 128 14.74 -3.77 3.67
N TYR A 129 14.91 -3.91 4.98
CA TYR A 129 14.79 -5.20 5.66
C TYR A 129 13.40 -5.81 5.53
N SER A 130 12.35 -4.99 5.63
CA SER A 130 10.96 -5.45 5.46
C SER A 130 10.71 -5.92 4.02
N GLY A 131 11.20 -5.18 3.01
CA GLY A 131 11.08 -5.56 1.60
C GLY A 131 11.89 -6.81 1.25
N LEU A 132 13.12 -6.92 1.77
CA LEU A 132 13.96 -8.11 1.62
C LEU A 132 13.31 -9.34 2.24
N ALA A 133 12.73 -9.21 3.44
CA ALA A 133 12.00 -10.29 4.09
C ALA A 133 10.81 -10.76 3.24
N CYS A 134 10.03 -9.83 2.68
CA CYS A 134 8.91 -10.18 1.78
C CYS A 134 9.37 -10.95 0.54
N ALA A 135 10.39 -10.44 -0.14
CA ALA A 135 10.91 -11.08 -1.34
C ALA A 135 11.53 -12.45 -1.02
N PHE A 136 12.28 -12.57 0.08
CA PHE A 136 12.83 -13.84 0.54
C PHE A 136 11.74 -14.87 0.85
N VAL A 137 10.76 -14.52 1.69
CA VAL A 137 9.64 -15.42 2.01
C VAL A 137 8.85 -15.78 0.76
N GLY A 138 8.64 -14.83 -0.16
CA GLY A 138 7.96 -15.12 -1.41
C GLY A 138 8.74 -16.04 -2.35
N TYR A 139 10.07 -15.97 -2.37
CA TYR A 139 10.87 -16.98 -3.07
C TYR A 139 10.81 -18.35 -2.38
N CYS A 140 10.89 -18.41 -1.04
CA CYS A 140 10.74 -19.66 -0.32
C CYS A 140 9.39 -20.33 -0.62
N TYR A 141 8.33 -19.54 -0.77
CA TYR A 141 7.02 -20.06 -1.17
C TYR A 141 6.99 -20.47 -2.65
N TYR A 142 7.53 -19.64 -3.56
CA TYR A 142 7.64 -19.96 -4.99
C TYR A 142 8.40 -21.26 -5.28
N PHE A 143 9.46 -21.55 -4.52
CA PHE A 143 10.23 -22.79 -4.64
C PHE A 143 9.65 -23.97 -3.84
N GLY A 144 8.48 -23.82 -3.21
CA GLY A 144 7.86 -24.89 -2.41
C GLY A 144 8.60 -25.25 -1.12
N ILE A 145 9.53 -24.41 -0.66
CA ILE A 145 10.25 -24.60 0.62
C ILE A 145 9.29 -24.40 1.79
N ILE A 146 8.38 -23.42 1.68
CA ILE A 146 7.30 -23.21 2.65
C ILE A 146 6.06 -23.95 2.13
N PRO A 147 5.56 -24.97 2.86
CA PRO A 147 4.36 -25.69 2.44
C PRO A 147 3.10 -24.85 2.62
N GLU A 148 2.05 -25.20 1.88
CA GLU A 148 0.71 -24.64 2.10
C GLU A 148 0.13 -25.12 3.43
N ASN A 149 -0.72 -24.30 4.04
CA ASN A 149 -1.40 -24.68 5.27
C ASN A 149 -2.43 -25.79 4.99
N ALA A 150 -2.20 -26.98 5.52
CA ALA A 150 -3.19 -28.05 5.49
C ALA A 150 -4.40 -27.67 6.37
N GLY A 151 -5.61 -27.69 5.79
CA GLY A 151 -6.87 -27.52 6.54
C GLY A 151 -7.45 -26.10 6.57
N VAL A 152 -6.89 -25.13 5.85
CA VAL A 152 -7.56 -23.84 5.61
C VAL A 152 -8.15 -23.85 4.20
N SER A 153 -9.45 -24.18 4.09
CA SER A 153 -10.18 -23.98 2.84
C SER A 153 -10.76 -22.57 2.83
N PHE A 154 -10.31 -21.73 1.90
CA PHE A 154 -11.07 -20.54 1.53
C PHE A 154 -12.30 -21.04 0.77
N THR A 155 -13.45 -21.08 1.44
CA THR A 155 -14.71 -21.71 0.97
C THR A 155 -15.25 -21.13 -0.34
N VAL A 156 -14.68 -20.03 -0.84
CA VAL A 156 -15.12 -19.34 -2.06
C VAL A 156 -14.13 -19.50 -3.23
N ASP A 157 -12.86 -19.86 -2.98
CA ASP A 157 -11.86 -20.11 -4.04
C ASP A 157 -12.14 -21.39 -4.84
N ALA A 158 -12.91 -22.32 -4.28
CA ALA A 158 -13.31 -23.54 -4.97
C ALA A 158 -14.23 -23.27 -6.18
N LYS A 159 -14.81 -22.07 -6.29
CA LYS A 159 -15.76 -21.73 -7.37
C LYS A 159 -15.09 -21.28 -8.68
N ASP A 160 -13.84 -20.81 -8.64
CA ASP A 160 -13.17 -20.16 -9.78
C ASP A 160 -11.80 -20.76 -10.17
N ALA A 161 -11.38 -21.88 -9.57
CA ALA A 161 -10.28 -22.67 -10.13
C ALA A 161 -10.81 -23.51 -11.30
N GLY A 162 -11.15 -22.87 -12.42
CA GLY A 162 -11.32 -23.57 -13.70
C GLY A 162 -10.07 -24.38 -14.05
N GLU A 163 -10.17 -25.29 -15.02
CA GLU A 163 -9.12 -26.28 -15.34
C GLU A 163 -7.74 -25.69 -15.73
N VAL A 164 -7.63 -24.38 -15.99
CA VAL A 164 -6.37 -23.71 -16.32
C VAL A 164 -6.25 -22.37 -15.61
N LEU A 165 -5.57 -22.32 -14.46
CA LEU A 165 -5.11 -21.07 -13.88
C LEU A 165 -4.06 -20.46 -14.82
N LEU A 166 -4.36 -19.31 -15.44
CA LEU A 166 -3.43 -18.59 -16.32
C LEU A 166 -2.13 -18.17 -15.61
N ARG A 167 -2.13 -18.12 -14.27
CA ARG A 167 -0.97 -17.73 -13.42
C ARG A 167 -0.94 -18.52 -12.10
N PRO A 168 -0.58 -19.82 -12.13
CA PRO A 168 -0.63 -20.66 -10.94
C PRO A 168 0.44 -20.31 -9.90
N ASN A 169 1.55 -19.67 -10.32
CA ASN A 169 2.71 -19.37 -9.46
C ASN A 169 2.79 -17.91 -9.03
N ARG A 170 1.65 -17.19 -9.02
CA ARG A 170 1.60 -15.77 -8.68
C ARG A 170 1.31 -15.59 -7.19
N PHE A 171 2.24 -15.01 -6.46
CA PHE A 171 2.12 -14.82 -5.01
C PHE A 171 2.32 -13.35 -4.64
N ARG A 172 1.25 -12.65 -4.23
CA ARG A 172 1.29 -11.20 -3.94
C ARG A 172 1.78 -10.88 -2.53
N ILE A 173 3.04 -11.17 -2.22
CA ILE A 173 3.60 -10.92 -0.88
C ILE A 173 4.36 -9.59 -0.85
N GLY A 174 3.89 -8.64 -0.04
CA GLY A 174 4.59 -7.38 0.21
C GLY A 174 4.88 -6.53 -1.02
N SER A 175 4.06 -6.62 -2.07
CA SER A 175 4.26 -5.95 -3.37
C SER A 175 4.52 -4.44 -3.24
N SER A 176 3.80 -3.76 -2.35
CA SER A 176 3.98 -2.34 -2.06
C SER A 176 5.33 -2.04 -1.42
N TYR A 177 5.77 -2.87 -0.46
CA TYR A 177 7.07 -2.70 0.21
C TYR A 177 8.23 -2.93 -0.76
N VAL A 178 8.14 -3.98 -1.58
CA VAL A 178 9.14 -4.25 -2.63
C VAL A 178 9.22 -3.09 -3.62
N THR A 179 8.08 -2.55 -4.06
CA THR A 179 8.03 -1.39 -4.96
C THR A 179 8.66 -0.14 -4.32
N ILE A 180 8.32 0.17 -3.07
CA ILE A 180 8.92 1.29 -2.35
C ILE A 180 10.43 1.10 -2.20
N CYS A 181 10.90 -0.12 -1.87
CA CYS A 181 12.32 -0.41 -1.75
C CYS A 181 13.05 -0.27 -3.08
N ALA A 182 12.47 -0.75 -4.19
CA ALA A 182 13.04 -0.57 -5.52
C ALA A 182 13.19 0.91 -5.87
N PHE A 183 12.16 1.71 -5.63
CA PHE A 183 12.18 3.16 -5.91
C PHE A 183 13.18 3.89 -5.00
N MET A 184 13.21 3.54 -3.72
CA MET A 184 14.16 4.06 -2.75
C MET A 184 15.61 3.75 -3.18
N LEU A 185 15.89 2.52 -3.62
CA LEU A 185 17.20 2.13 -4.13
C LEU A 185 17.56 2.94 -5.38
N MET A 186 16.65 3.08 -6.35
CA MET A 186 16.86 3.89 -7.55
C MET A 186 17.17 5.36 -7.20
N TYR A 187 16.38 6.00 -6.32
CA TYR A 187 16.66 7.36 -5.85
C TYR A 187 18.03 7.46 -5.16
N SER A 188 18.38 6.47 -4.34
CA SER A 188 19.68 6.45 -3.65
C SER A 188 20.88 6.18 -4.58
N MET A 189 20.64 5.65 -5.78
CA MET A 189 21.63 5.43 -6.83
C MET A 189 21.71 6.57 -7.83
N LYS A 190 20.77 7.54 -7.78
CA LYS A 190 20.79 8.73 -8.64
C LYS A 190 22.13 9.45 -8.55
N GLU A 191 22.70 9.56 -7.35
CA GLU A 191 23.97 10.26 -7.13
C GLU A 191 25.20 9.37 -7.31
N ARG A 192 25.15 8.15 -6.77
CA ARG A 192 26.27 7.18 -6.80
C ARG A 192 25.76 5.76 -6.97
N ILE A 193 26.15 5.12 -8.06
CA ILE A 193 25.88 3.70 -8.31
C ILE A 193 26.76 2.86 -7.38
N SER A 194 26.17 1.86 -6.75
CA SER A 194 26.85 0.89 -5.88
C SER A 194 26.43 -0.51 -6.30
N LEU A 195 27.39 -1.42 -6.45
CA LEU A 195 27.13 -2.79 -6.87
C LEU A 195 26.11 -3.49 -5.95
N LEU A 196 26.23 -3.33 -4.63
CA LEU A 196 25.30 -3.91 -3.67
C LEU A 196 23.86 -3.47 -3.92
N LYS A 197 23.66 -2.18 -4.22
CA LYS A 197 22.33 -1.62 -4.51
C LYS A 197 21.78 -2.12 -5.84
N VAL A 198 22.64 -2.26 -6.85
CA VAL A 198 22.26 -2.82 -8.16
C VAL A 198 21.83 -4.29 -8.01
N VAL A 199 22.63 -5.11 -7.30
CA VAL A 199 22.28 -6.51 -7.02
C VAL A 199 20.98 -6.62 -6.24
N THR A 200 20.77 -5.76 -5.25
CA THR A 200 19.52 -5.72 -4.48
C THR A 200 18.32 -5.31 -5.34
N LEU A 201 18.49 -4.32 -6.23
CA LEU A 201 17.45 -3.92 -7.17
C LEU A 201 17.13 -5.03 -8.18
N LEU A 202 18.14 -5.75 -8.69
CA LEU A 202 17.97 -6.91 -9.56
C LEU A 202 17.21 -8.03 -8.84
N PHE A 203 17.50 -8.28 -7.57
CA PHE A 203 16.74 -9.23 -6.74
C PHE A 203 15.26 -8.84 -6.60
N PHE A 204 14.96 -7.56 -6.39
CA PHE A 204 13.57 -7.09 -6.39
C PHE A 204 12.91 -7.14 -7.76
N ALA A 205 13.66 -6.87 -8.84
CA ALA A 205 13.15 -6.96 -10.20
C ALA A 205 12.86 -8.42 -10.60
N SER A 206 13.73 -9.37 -10.23
CA SER A 206 13.47 -10.79 -10.43
C SER A 206 12.29 -11.27 -9.60
N TYR A 207 12.11 -10.75 -8.38
CA TYR A 207 10.96 -11.08 -7.54
C TYR A 207 9.65 -10.56 -8.17
N LEU A 208 9.67 -9.33 -8.67
CA LEU A 208 8.55 -8.74 -9.41
C LEU A 208 8.19 -9.58 -10.64
N TRP A 209 9.21 -10.05 -11.37
CA TRP A 209 9.04 -10.83 -12.59
C TRP A 209 8.56 -12.24 -12.36
N LEU A 210 9.22 -12.99 -11.48
CA LEU A 210 8.95 -14.42 -11.31
C LEU A 210 7.79 -14.68 -10.35
N VAL A 211 7.70 -13.93 -9.25
CA VAL A 211 6.79 -14.24 -8.14
C VAL A 211 5.54 -13.34 -8.14
N LEU A 212 5.71 -12.01 -8.16
CA LEU A 212 4.55 -11.10 -8.11
C LEU A 212 3.76 -11.10 -9.42
N GLN A 213 4.46 -11.20 -10.56
CA GLN A 213 3.91 -11.23 -11.92
C GLN A 213 2.90 -10.09 -12.20
N THR A 214 3.11 -8.92 -11.60
CA THR A 214 2.23 -7.74 -11.74
C THR A 214 2.73 -6.84 -12.87
N ARG A 215 2.16 -7.03 -14.07
CA ARG A 215 2.55 -6.32 -15.31
C ARG A 215 2.44 -4.80 -15.20
N GLN A 216 1.33 -4.29 -14.66
CA GLN A 216 1.15 -2.84 -14.44
C GLN A 216 2.27 -2.28 -13.56
N THR A 217 2.67 -3.02 -12.52
CA THR A 217 3.78 -2.63 -11.64
C THR A 217 5.13 -2.64 -12.37
N MET A 218 5.37 -3.58 -13.29
CA MET A 218 6.59 -3.58 -14.13
C MET A 218 6.68 -2.32 -14.99
N ILE A 219 5.58 -1.97 -15.69
CA ILE A 219 5.52 -0.74 -16.48
C ILE A 219 5.76 0.48 -15.60
N ILE A 220 5.13 0.52 -14.43
CA ILE A 220 5.32 1.57 -13.43
C ILE A 220 6.79 1.66 -12.99
N TRP A 221 7.50 0.54 -12.80
CA TRP A 221 8.92 0.54 -12.46
C TRP A 221 9.80 1.06 -13.60
N CYS A 222 9.49 0.71 -14.86
CA CYS A 222 10.18 1.25 -16.03
C CYS A 222 10.00 2.77 -16.12
N LEU A 223 8.76 3.26 -16.00
CA LEU A 223 8.45 4.69 -16.00
C LEU A 223 9.10 5.42 -14.82
N ALA A 224 9.13 4.80 -13.64
CA ALA A 224 9.83 5.31 -12.48
C ALA A 224 11.34 5.43 -12.73
N GLY A 225 11.96 4.42 -13.33
CA GLY A 225 13.38 4.45 -13.71
C GLY A 225 13.68 5.61 -14.66
N LEU A 226 12.89 5.76 -15.73
CA LEU A 226 12.99 6.89 -16.66
C LEU A 226 12.85 8.23 -15.95
N TRP A 227 11.86 8.37 -15.06
CA TRP A 227 11.62 9.60 -14.31
C TRP A 227 12.76 9.96 -13.35
N ILE A 228 13.29 8.97 -12.62
CA ILE A 228 14.33 9.16 -11.60
C ILE A 228 15.68 9.51 -12.25
N PHE A 229 16.03 8.81 -13.33
CA PHE A 229 17.30 8.94 -14.04
C PHE A 229 17.25 9.85 -15.26
N ARG A 230 16.19 10.64 -15.45
CA ARG A 230 16.03 11.56 -16.60
C ARG A 230 17.21 12.53 -16.80
N ASP A 231 17.86 12.94 -15.71
CA ASP A 231 19.01 13.86 -15.73
C ASP A 231 20.35 13.12 -15.92
N ARG A 232 20.32 11.77 -15.92
CA ARG A 232 21.49 10.87 -16.00
C ARG A 232 21.20 9.69 -16.94
N ILE A 233 20.91 10.03 -18.20
CA ILE A 233 20.61 9.05 -19.25
C ILE A 233 21.78 8.07 -19.43
N ASP A 234 23.02 8.50 -19.21
CA ASP A 234 24.21 7.64 -19.22
C ASP A 234 24.11 6.48 -18.22
N SER A 235 23.61 6.75 -17.01
CA SER A 235 23.40 5.74 -15.97
C SER A 235 22.23 4.82 -16.33
N LEU A 236 21.16 5.38 -16.91
CA LEU A 236 20.04 4.60 -17.42
C LEU A 236 20.47 3.64 -18.53
N ILE A 237 21.28 4.10 -19.50
CA ILE A 237 21.80 3.26 -20.59
C ILE A 237 22.68 2.15 -20.04
N LYS A 238 23.59 2.42 -19.09
CA LYS A 238 24.45 1.39 -18.48
C LYS A 238 23.64 0.32 -17.76
N LEU A 239 22.64 0.72 -16.97
CA LEU A 239 21.76 -0.22 -16.27
C LEU A 239 20.85 -0.99 -17.25
N GLY A 240 20.36 -0.32 -18.29
CA GLY A 240 19.57 -0.94 -19.36
C GLY A 240 20.38 -1.95 -20.16
N LEU A 241 21.63 -1.64 -20.51
CA LEU A 241 22.55 -2.55 -21.17
C LEU A 241 22.83 -3.77 -20.29
N LEU A 242 23.12 -3.57 -19.01
CA LEU A 242 23.32 -4.67 -18.07
C LEU A 242 22.09 -5.58 -17.99
N ALA A 243 20.89 -4.99 -17.85
CA ALA A 243 19.65 -5.75 -17.83
C ALA A 243 19.41 -6.50 -19.14
N ALA A 244 19.67 -5.88 -20.29
CA ALA A 244 19.56 -6.51 -21.61
C ALA A 244 20.55 -7.67 -21.77
N THR A 245 21.80 -7.51 -21.35
CA THR A 245 22.80 -8.58 -21.37
C THR A 245 22.37 -9.75 -20.49
N ILE A 246 21.85 -9.48 -19.29
CA ILE A 246 21.32 -10.52 -18.40
C ILE A 246 20.15 -11.24 -19.07
N LEU A 247 19.19 -10.51 -19.65
CA LEU A 247 18.01 -11.07 -20.32
C LEU A 247 18.39 -11.94 -21.52
N VAL A 248 19.32 -11.48 -22.35
CA VAL A 248 19.82 -12.24 -23.50
C VAL A 248 20.54 -13.50 -23.03
N ALA A 249 21.41 -13.39 -22.03
CA ALA A 249 22.09 -14.54 -21.45
C ALA A 249 21.08 -15.55 -20.86
N SER A 250 20.06 -15.10 -20.12
CA SER A 250 19.04 -16.00 -19.57
C SER A 250 18.16 -16.63 -20.63
N TYR A 251 17.89 -15.97 -21.76
CA TYR A 251 17.20 -16.58 -22.90
C TYR A 251 17.99 -17.76 -23.49
N PHE A 252 19.31 -17.61 -23.66
CA PHE A 252 20.15 -18.70 -24.16
C PHE A 252 20.32 -19.85 -23.16
N ILE A 253 20.27 -19.58 -21.85
CA ILE A 253 20.38 -20.61 -20.82
C ILE A 253 19.04 -21.33 -20.61
N PHE A 254 17.91 -20.62 -20.67
CA PHE A 254 16.58 -21.13 -20.36
C PHE A 254 15.55 -20.75 -21.44
N PRO A 255 15.69 -21.22 -22.70
CA PRO A 255 14.80 -20.81 -23.80
C PRO A 255 13.34 -21.21 -23.55
N GLU A 256 13.11 -22.39 -22.97
CA GLU A 256 11.76 -22.90 -22.66
C GLU A 256 10.97 -21.98 -21.73
N PHE A 257 11.64 -21.36 -20.76
CA PHE A 257 10.99 -20.39 -19.88
C PHE A 257 10.38 -19.23 -20.68
N TYR A 258 11.09 -18.73 -21.70
CA TYR A 258 10.61 -17.61 -22.50
C TYR A 258 9.48 -18.02 -23.43
N TYR A 259 9.52 -19.23 -24.00
CA TYR A 259 8.39 -19.75 -24.79
C TYR A 259 7.12 -19.87 -23.95
N GLU A 260 7.22 -20.39 -22.73
CA GLU A 260 6.07 -20.43 -21.81
C GLU A 260 5.56 -19.03 -21.44
N GLN A 261 6.45 -18.07 -21.18
CA GLN A 261 6.04 -16.69 -20.88
C GLN A 261 5.37 -16.03 -22.10
N PHE A 262 5.84 -16.32 -23.30
CA PHE A 262 5.28 -15.82 -24.54
C PHE A 262 3.88 -16.40 -24.80
N ALA A 263 3.68 -17.70 -24.65
CA ALA A 263 2.36 -18.33 -24.76
C ALA A 263 1.35 -17.75 -23.74
N LYS A 264 1.79 -17.53 -22.49
CA LYS A 264 0.98 -16.84 -21.47
C LYS A 264 0.69 -15.39 -21.84
N PHE A 265 1.61 -14.72 -22.53
CA PHE A 265 1.39 -13.36 -23.02
C PHE A 265 0.32 -13.34 -24.11
N GLU A 266 0.40 -14.24 -25.10
CA GLU A 266 -0.60 -14.37 -26.17
C GLU A 266 -1.99 -14.67 -25.64
N ALA A 267 -2.14 -15.67 -24.75
CA ALA A 267 -3.44 -16.00 -24.15
C ALA A 267 -4.07 -14.80 -23.42
N LEU A 268 -3.25 -13.97 -22.77
CA LEU A 268 -3.72 -12.78 -22.06
C LEU A 268 -3.95 -11.57 -22.97
N LEU A 269 -3.27 -11.51 -24.12
CA LEU A 269 -3.56 -10.51 -25.15
C LEU A 269 -4.89 -10.84 -25.83
N ASP A 270 -5.11 -12.12 -26.12
CA ASP A 270 -6.37 -12.63 -26.66
C ASP A 270 -7.54 -12.29 -25.74
N GLU A 271 -7.46 -12.64 -24.44
CA GLU A 271 -8.46 -12.26 -23.42
C GLU A 271 -8.74 -10.75 -23.38
N ALA A 272 -7.70 -9.91 -23.56
CA ALA A 272 -7.84 -8.46 -23.52
C ALA A 272 -8.46 -7.85 -24.79
N THR A 273 -8.51 -8.59 -25.90
CA THR A 273 -8.90 -8.07 -27.22
C THR A 273 -10.18 -8.67 -27.79
N THR A 274 -10.64 -9.83 -27.32
CA THR A 274 -11.70 -10.61 -27.97
C THR A 274 -13.10 -10.47 -27.36
N GLY A 275 -13.28 -9.80 -26.22
CA GLY A 275 -14.62 -9.60 -25.63
C GLY A 275 -14.72 -8.46 -24.63
N PRO A 276 -15.95 -8.06 -24.22
CA PRO A 276 -16.13 -7.10 -23.14
C PRO A 276 -15.52 -7.66 -21.86
N GLY A 277 -14.57 -6.94 -21.29
CA GLY A 277 -13.84 -7.41 -20.12
C GLY A 277 -14.76 -7.51 -18.89
N VAL A 278 -14.36 -8.35 -17.92
CA VAL A 278 -15.03 -8.42 -16.59
C VAL A 278 -15.14 -7.03 -15.95
N ARG A 279 -14.14 -6.17 -16.16
CA ARG A 279 -14.13 -4.78 -15.68
C ARG A 279 -15.19 -3.90 -16.34
N ASP A 280 -15.40 -4.04 -17.64
CA ASP A 280 -16.39 -3.25 -18.38
C ASP A 280 -17.79 -3.61 -17.90
N THR A 281 -18.05 -4.92 -17.78
CA THR A 281 -19.30 -5.45 -17.24
C THR A 281 -19.53 -4.99 -15.80
N THR A 282 -18.52 -5.09 -14.93
CA THR A 282 -18.59 -4.61 -13.54
C THR A 282 -18.88 -3.12 -13.47
N THR A 283 -18.22 -2.32 -14.32
CA THR A 283 -18.42 -0.86 -14.36
C THR A 283 -19.83 -0.51 -14.82
N ALA A 284 -20.36 -1.19 -15.84
CA ALA A 284 -21.73 -0.99 -16.31
C ALA A 284 -22.76 -1.31 -15.22
N ILE A 285 -22.59 -2.43 -14.50
CA ILE A 285 -23.44 -2.80 -13.36
C ILE A 285 -23.40 -1.73 -12.28
N ILE A 286 -22.21 -1.23 -11.93
CA ILE A 286 -22.05 -0.18 -10.92
C ILE A 286 -22.80 1.10 -11.32
N ILE A 287 -22.65 1.55 -12.56
CA ILE A 287 -23.28 2.77 -13.04
C ILE A 287 -24.80 2.63 -13.00
N GLY A 288 -25.34 1.49 -13.46
CA GLY A 288 -26.77 1.20 -13.40
C GLY A 288 -27.30 1.16 -11.97
N ALA A 289 -26.70 0.34 -11.10
CA ALA A 289 -27.17 0.16 -9.73
C ALA A 289 -27.17 1.46 -8.91
N VAL A 290 -26.13 2.29 -9.06
CA VAL A 290 -26.06 3.59 -8.38
C VAL A 290 -27.07 4.58 -8.96
N ALA A 291 -27.31 4.57 -10.27
CA ALA A 291 -28.33 5.42 -10.89
C ALA A 291 -29.76 5.03 -10.43
N ASP A 292 -30.04 3.73 -10.36
CA ASP A 292 -31.31 3.19 -9.84
C ASP A 292 -31.51 3.55 -8.37
N ASN A 293 -30.42 3.71 -7.60
CA ASN A 293 -30.43 4.20 -6.23
C ASN A 293 -30.28 5.73 -6.10
N TRP A 294 -30.76 6.48 -7.10
CA TRP A 294 -30.77 7.95 -7.09
C TRP A 294 -29.40 8.57 -6.84
N TYR A 295 -28.35 7.94 -7.35
CA TYR A 295 -26.96 8.34 -7.18
C TYR A 295 -26.45 8.26 -5.74
N ILE A 296 -27.18 7.64 -4.82
CA ILE A 296 -26.75 7.36 -3.45
C ILE A 296 -25.89 6.09 -3.47
N GLY A 297 -24.84 6.08 -2.65
CA GLY A 297 -23.95 4.94 -2.51
C GLY A 297 -24.65 3.70 -1.99
N MET A 298 -24.22 2.53 -2.47
CA MET A 298 -24.77 1.22 -2.12
C MET A 298 -24.08 0.60 -0.89
N GLY A 299 -22.86 1.04 -0.57
CA GLY A 299 -22.00 0.38 0.44
C GLY A 299 -21.25 -0.84 -0.08
N SER A 300 -20.59 -1.59 0.81
CA SER A 300 -19.83 -2.81 0.47
C SER A 300 -20.42 -4.05 1.13
N LEU A 301 -20.65 -5.09 0.33
CA LEU A 301 -21.20 -6.36 0.80
C LEU A 301 -20.11 -7.34 1.19
N SER A 302 -20.28 -7.96 2.35
CA SER A 302 -19.40 -8.97 2.89
C SER A 302 -19.64 -10.31 2.22
N LEU A 303 -18.57 -10.99 1.83
CA LEU A 303 -18.66 -12.39 1.37
C LEU A 303 -19.21 -13.33 2.46
N GLN A 304 -19.07 -12.95 3.74
CA GLN A 304 -19.60 -13.73 4.87
C GLN A 304 -21.11 -13.59 5.04
N TRP A 305 -21.73 -12.61 4.37
CA TRP A 305 -23.16 -12.37 4.45
C TRP A 305 -23.82 -12.71 3.10
N LYS A 306 -24.56 -13.82 3.08
CA LYS A 306 -25.29 -14.32 1.88
C LYS A 306 -24.44 -14.45 0.60
N GLY A 307 -23.12 -14.62 0.71
CA GLY A 307 -22.21 -14.73 -0.44
C GLY A 307 -21.82 -13.40 -1.09
N GLY A 308 -22.12 -12.27 -0.46
CA GLY A 308 -21.73 -10.93 -0.91
C GLY A 308 -22.24 -10.56 -2.31
N PHE A 309 -21.44 -9.81 -3.07
CA PHE A 309 -21.81 -9.38 -4.42
C PHE A 309 -21.99 -10.54 -5.42
N GLY A 310 -21.34 -11.68 -5.19
CA GLY A 310 -21.43 -12.85 -6.06
C GLY A 310 -22.85 -13.40 -6.16
N ALA A 311 -23.66 -13.25 -5.11
CA ALA A 311 -25.04 -13.69 -5.09
C ALA A 311 -26.01 -12.69 -5.77
N LEU A 312 -25.63 -11.41 -5.88
CA LEU A 312 -26.49 -10.36 -6.42
C LEU A 312 -26.23 -10.07 -7.90
N TYR A 313 -24.96 -10.04 -8.31
CA TYR A 313 -24.58 -9.61 -9.65
C TYR A 313 -24.01 -10.76 -10.46
N ASN A 314 -22.77 -11.15 -10.15
CA ASN A 314 -22.10 -12.29 -10.74
C ASN A 314 -20.89 -12.66 -9.88
N PRO A 315 -20.38 -13.91 -9.97
CA PRO A 315 -19.23 -14.37 -9.17
C PRO A 315 -17.95 -13.55 -9.34
N HIS A 316 -17.79 -12.84 -10.45
CA HIS A 316 -16.59 -12.06 -10.78
C HIS A 316 -16.73 -10.56 -10.48
N PHE A 317 -17.77 -10.16 -9.73
CA PHE A 317 -17.99 -8.77 -9.37
C PHE A 317 -17.12 -8.36 -8.17
N TYR A 318 -16.05 -7.62 -8.44
CA TYR A 318 -15.12 -7.14 -7.41
C TYR A 318 -14.92 -5.62 -7.46
N LEU A 319 -15.34 -4.92 -6.41
CA LEU A 319 -15.16 -3.46 -6.29
C LEU A 319 -13.68 -3.03 -6.23
N SER A 320 -12.75 -3.95 -5.98
CA SER A 320 -11.31 -3.69 -6.02
C SER A 320 -10.77 -3.48 -7.44
N ASP A 321 -11.46 -4.02 -8.45
CA ASP A 321 -10.89 -4.23 -9.78
C ASP A 321 -11.21 -3.10 -10.77
N VAL A 322 -12.06 -2.17 -10.35
CA VAL A 322 -12.60 -1.05 -11.16
C VAL A 322 -12.27 0.32 -10.56
N GLY A 323 -11.25 0.40 -9.71
CA GLY A 323 -10.68 1.66 -9.24
C GLY A 323 -11.70 2.61 -8.61
N ILE A 324 -11.78 3.83 -9.15
CA ILE A 324 -12.69 4.90 -8.71
C ILE A 324 -14.17 4.52 -8.87
N PHE A 325 -14.54 3.66 -9.83
CA PHE A 325 -15.92 3.18 -9.95
C PHE A 325 -16.31 2.32 -8.75
N GLY A 326 -15.36 1.59 -8.16
CA GLY A 326 -15.59 0.87 -6.90
C GLY A 326 -15.79 1.80 -5.71
N VAL A 327 -15.28 3.03 -5.75
CA VAL A 327 -15.58 4.08 -4.76
C VAL A 327 -16.96 4.69 -5.06
N TYR A 328 -17.27 4.90 -6.35
CA TYR A 328 -18.57 5.36 -6.81
C TYR A 328 -19.71 4.43 -6.40
N TYR A 329 -19.52 3.12 -6.51
CA TYR A 329 -20.50 2.16 -6.00
C TYR A 329 -20.79 2.35 -4.50
N ARG A 330 -19.74 2.55 -3.69
CA ARG A 330 -19.87 2.66 -2.23
C ARG A 330 -20.52 3.96 -1.77
N TYR A 331 -20.17 5.08 -2.41
CA TYR A 331 -20.48 6.42 -1.90
C TYR A 331 -21.30 7.29 -2.86
N GLY A 332 -21.58 6.81 -4.07
CA GLY A 332 -22.40 7.50 -5.06
C GLY A 332 -21.86 8.90 -5.37
N PHE A 333 -22.75 9.88 -5.36
CA PHE A 333 -22.46 11.28 -5.68
C PHE A 333 -21.38 11.93 -4.78
N LEU A 334 -21.05 11.36 -3.62
CA LEU A 334 -19.98 11.86 -2.73
C LEU A 334 -18.57 11.51 -3.24
N THR A 335 -18.45 10.65 -4.24
CA THR A 335 -17.17 10.14 -4.74
C THR A 335 -16.20 11.21 -5.19
N PRO A 336 -16.59 12.25 -5.96
CA PRO A 336 -15.68 13.33 -6.33
C PRO A 336 -15.12 14.07 -5.10
N LEU A 337 -15.96 14.30 -4.08
CA LEU A 337 -15.54 14.95 -2.84
C LEU A 337 -14.56 14.05 -2.05
N ILE A 338 -14.86 12.76 -1.94
CA ILE A 338 -14.00 11.79 -1.26
C ILE A 338 -12.63 11.68 -1.97
N ALA A 339 -12.64 11.59 -3.30
CA ALA A 339 -11.42 11.58 -4.10
C ALA A 339 -10.61 12.87 -3.90
N LEU A 340 -11.27 14.03 -3.90
CA LEU A 340 -10.61 15.32 -3.65
C LEU A 340 -9.98 15.35 -2.25
N ILE A 341 -10.73 14.96 -1.20
CA ILE A 341 -10.22 14.92 0.18
C ILE A 341 -9.03 13.98 0.28
N PHE A 342 -9.11 12.80 -0.34
CA PHE A 342 -8.04 11.83 -0.36
C PHE A 342 -6.78 12.37 -1.05
N TYR A 343 -6.88 12.74 -2.33
CA TYR A 343 -5.72 13.15 -3.11
C TYR A 343 -5.14 14.49 -2.64
N ALA A 344 -5.98 15.51 -2.46
CA ALA A 344 -5.51 16.82 -2.00
C ALA A 344 -4.99 16.75 -0.56
N GLY A 345 -5.60 15.94 0.31
CA GLY A 345 -5.14 15.72 1.68
C GLY A 345 -3.73 15.14 1.72
N TYR A 346 -3.49 14.07 0.97
CA TYR A 346 -2.17 13.45 0.92
C TYR A 346 -1.12 14.33 0.23
N LEU A 347 -1.46 15.01 -0.87
CA LEU A 347 -0.58 15.99 -1.51
C LEU A 347 -0.17 17.12 -0.55
N ARG A 348 -1.11 17.64 0.26
CA ARG A 348 -0.82 18.64 1.30
C ARG A 348 0.14 18.10 2.36
N ILE A 349 -0.03 16.85 2.79
CA ILE A 349 0.88 16.19 3.75
C ILE A 349 2.30 16.11 3.17
N MET A 350 2.44 15.65 1.92
CA MET A 350 3.75 15.54 1.27
C MET A 350 4.42 16.90 1.03
N LYS A 351 3.65 17.94 0.69
CA LYS A 351 4.17 19.30 0.45
C LYS A 351 4.79 19.92 1.70
N ARG A 352 4.31 19.57 2.89
CA ARG A 352 4.83 20.06 4.18
C ARG A 352 6.23 19.55 4.53
N CYS A 353 6.71 18.52 3.83
CA CYS A 353 8.08 18.02 4.00
C CYS A 353 8.96 18.51 2.83
N PRO A 354 9.68 19.63 2.98
CA PRO A 354 10.45 20.21 1.87
C PRO A 354 11.64 19.32 1.50
N GLN A 355 12.37 18.81 2.49
CA GLN A 355 13.51 17.92 2.28
C GLN A 355 13.07 16.46 2.34
N LYS A 356 13.19 15.77 1.21
CA LYS A 356 12.81 14.36 1.06
C LYS A 356 14.04 13.56 0.66
N GLY A 357 14.45 12.62 1.51
CA GLY A 357 15.43 11.61 1.14
C GLY A 357 14.81 10.51 0.27
N PRO A 358 15.61 9.50 -0.11
CA PRO A 358 15.20 8.41 -1.00
C PRO A 358 13.87 7.74 -0.63
N LEU A 359 13.64 7.41 0.64
CA LEU A 359 12.40 6.73 1.07
C LEU A 359 11.16 7.61 0.89
N LEU A 360 11.22 8.88 1.30
CA LEU A 360 10.09 9.81 1.17
C LEU A 360 9.80 10.12 -0.31
N ASN A 361 10.84 10.23 -1.15
CA ASN A 361 10.66 10.35 -2.60
C ASN A 361 10.02 9.09 -3.20
N ALA A 362 10.38 7.90 -2.72
CA ALA A 362 9.75 6.65 -3.13
C ALA A 362 8.25 6.61 -2.77
N PHE A 363 7.89 6.97 -1.53
CA PHE A 363 6.48 7.11 -1.12
C PHE A 363 5.71 8.09 -1.99
N GLN A 364 6.31 9.25 -2.26
CA GLN A 364 5.70 10.26 -3.13
C GLN A 364 5.47 9.71 -4.54
N LEU A 365 6.47 9.06 -5.12
CA LEU A 365 6.37 8.52 -6.48
C LEU A 365 5.32 7.40 -6.57
N VAL A 366 5.28 6.50 -5.59
CA VAL A 366 4.23 5.47 -5.48
C VAL A 366 2.84 6.10 -5.43
N PHE A 367 2.66 7.17 -4.65
CA PHE A 367 1.38 7.86 -4.58
C PHE A 367 0.99 8.52 -5.92
N TRP A 368 1.92 9.16 -6.63
CA TRP A 368 1.66 9.75 -7.94
C TRP A 368 1.19 8.69 -8.95
N PHE A 369 1.86 7.53 -8.99
CA PHE A 369 1.43 6.45 -9.88
C PHE A 369 0.07 5.88 -9.49
N GLN A 370 -0.22 5.74 -8.20
CA GLN A 370 -1.54 5.32 -7.73
C GLN A 370 -2.63 6.33 -8.10
N MET A 371 -2.32 7.63 -8.07
CA MET A 371 -3.24 8.68 -8.51
C MET A 371 -3.47 8.61 -10.03
N LEU A 372 -2.43 8.45 -10.83
CA LEU A 372 -2.59 8.30 -12.29
C LEU A 372 -3.36 7.02 -12.65
N ASN A 373 -3.23 5.97 -11.84
CA ASN A 373 -3.89 4.68 -12.04
C ASN A 373 -5.26 4.58 -11.32
N MET A 374 -5.87 5.69 -10.91
CA MET A 374 -7.08 5.69 -10.07
C MET A 374 -8.28 4.95 -10.69
N PHE A 375 -8.38 4.91 -12.01
CA PHE A 375 -9.46 4.20 -12.72
C PHE A 375 -9.27 2.69 -12.72
N LEU A 376 -8.03 2.21 -12.61
CA LEU A 376 -7.71 0.78 -12.68
C LEU A 376 -7.30 0.18 -11.32
N SER A 377 -7.03 1.02 -10.32
CA SER A 377 -6.56 0.61 -9.00
C SER A 377 -7.29 1.38 -7.91
N ASN A 378 -7.95 0.67 -7.00
CA ASN A 378 -8.70 1.27 -5.89
C ASN A 378 -7.79 1.58 -4.68
N SER A 379 -6.71 2.31 -4.95
CA SER A 379 -5.71 2.70 -3.96
C SER A 379 -6.28 3.47 -2.76
N LEU A 380 -7.38 4.18 -2.97
CA LEU A 380 -8.08 4.96 -1.96
C LEU A 380 -8.60 4.06 -0.82
N MET A 381 -9.16 2.89 -1.16
CA MET A 381 -9.72 1.94 -0.19
C MET A 381 -8.71 0.86 0.25
N TYR A 382 -7.77 0.48 -0.62
CA TYR A 382 -6.88 -0.66 -0.39
C TYR A 382 -5.42 -0.29 -0.06
N GLY A 383 -5.06 0.99 -0.02
CA GLY A 383 -3.67 1.46 0.22
C GLY A 383 -3.38 1.95 1.65
N GLY A 384 -4.29 1.74 2.61
CA GLY A 384 -4.20 2.34 3.95
C GLY A 384 -2.98 1.92 4.77
N ASP A 385 -2.52 0.69 4.59
CA ASP A 385 -1.32 0.11 5.22
C ASP A 385 -0.04 0.91 4.89
N VAL A 386 0.13 1.29 3.63
CA VAL A 386 1.31 1.98 3.12
C VAL A 386 1.16 3.49 3.26
N LEU A 387 -0.02 4.03 2.90
CA LEU A 387 -0.29 5.46 2.95
C LEU A 387 -0.38 5.97 4.39
N GLY A 388 -0.89 5.17 5.32
CA GLY A 388 -0.89 5.50 6.75
C GLY A 388 0.54 5.67 7.30
N ILE A 389 1.44 4.73 6.99
CA ILE A 389 2.85 4.85 7.37
C ILE A 389 3.53 6.01 6.65
N GLY A 390 3.29 6.16 5.34
CA GLY A 390 3.83 7.27 4.55
C GLY A 390 3.46 8.63 5.14
N ALA A 391 2.18 8.84 5.47
CA ALA A 391 1.69 10.05 6.13
C ALA A 391 2.36 10.30 7.49
N ALA A 392 2.58 9.25 8.29
CA ALA A 392 3.27 9.35 9.57
C ALA A 392 4.74 9.79 9.38
N CYS A 393 5.44 9.19 8.42
CA CYS A 393 6.81 9.57 8.07
C CYS A 393 6.90 11.03 7.58
N PHE A 394 6.04 11.45 6.66
CA PHE A 394 6.01 12.85 6.18
C PHE A 394 5.74 13.84 7.30
N LEU A 395 4.76 13.55 8.16
CA LEU A 395 4.44 14.41 9.29
C LEU A 395 5.61 14.49 10.28
N TYR A 396 6.22 13.35 10.61
CA TYR A 396 7.37 13.30 11.51
C TYR A 396 8.55 14.14 10.99
N PHE A 397 8.99 13.92 9.74
CA PHE A 397 10.14 14.66 9.19
C PHE A 397 9.83 16.14 8.92
N SER A 398 8.59 16.50 8.60
CA SER A 398 8.22 17.92 8.51
C SER A 398 8.43 18.66 9.83
N ARG A 399 8.13 18.01 10.97
CA ARG A 399 8.33 18.57 12.31
C ARG A 399 9.78 18.54 12.76
N ALA A 400 10.49 17.44 12.50
CA ALA A 400 11.92 17.33 12.79
C ALA A 400 12.69 18.47 12.11
N TYR A 401 12.41 18.69 10.82
CA TYR A 401 13.02 19.77 10.05
C TYR A 401 12.66 21.17 10.55
N ALA A 402 11.40 21.41 10.91
CA ALA A 402 10.98 22.68 11.50
C ALA A 402 11.70 22.97 12.83
N THR A 403 12.00 21.92 13.60
CA THR A 403 12.73 22.03 14.87
C THR A 403 14.21 22.35 14.64
N GLU A 404 14.84 21.74 13.63
CA GLU A 404 16.23 22.04 13.25
C GLU A 404 16.41 23.47 12.73
N LYS A 405 15.41 24.03 12.02
CA LYS A 405 15.44 25.40 11.51
C LYS A 405 15.13 26.48 12.53
N SER A 406 14.55 26.15 13.68
CA SER A 406 14.21 27.14 14.70
C SER A 406 15.50 27.57 15.42
N PRO A 407 15.93 28.85 15.33
CA PRO A 407 17.23 29.31 15.84
C PRO A 407 17.34 29.38 17.37
N THR A 408 16.34 28.93 18.12
CA THR A 408 16.33 28.96 19.59
C THR A 408 17.04 27.75 20.21
N ARG A 409 18.35 27.63 19.97
CA ARG A 409 19.20 26.77 20.80
C ARG A 409 20.57 27.38 21.16
N GLU A 410 20.63 28.70 21.31
CA GLU A 410 21.64 29.38 22.16
C GLU A 410 21.03 30.64 22.78
N LEU A 411 20.21 30.46 23.82
CA LEU A 411 20.01 31.51 24.83
C LEU A 411 20.29 30.89 26.20
N ARG A 412 21.58 30.57 26.40
CA ARG A 412 22.14 30.50 27.74
C ARG A 412 22.27 31.94 28.23
N GLY A 413 21.43 32.31 29.18
CA GLY A 413 21.60 33.51 30.00
C GLY A 413 20.95 34.78 29.43
N THR A 414 19.73 35.07 29.87
CA THR A 414 19.43 36.25 30.72
C THR A 414 17.94 36.27 31.05
N ARG A 415 17.63 36.62 32.29
CA ARG A 415 16.28 36.89 32.79
C ARG A 415 15.73 38.19 32.16
N HIS A 416 14.40 38.32 32.24
CA HIS A 416 13.51 39.46 31.89
C HIS A 416 12.91 39.28 30.48
N ASP A 417 11.59 39.29 30.22
CA ASP A 417 10.46 39.82 30.98
C ASP A 417 9.16 39.09 30.59
N LYS A 418 8.17 39.06 31.49
CA LYS A 418 6.85 38.44 31.25
C LYS A 418 5.94 39.42 30.50
N LEU A 419 5.98 39.53 29.16
CA LEU A 419 4.90 40.25 28.42
C LEU A 419 4.79 40.06 26.89
N GLN A 420 5.57 39.22 26.22
CA GLN A 420 5.47 39.08 24.75
C GLN A 420 5.30 37.63 24.27
N TYR A 421 4.20 37.00 24.67
CA TYR A 421 3.72 35.75 24.07
C TYR A 421 2.20 35.79 23.88
N ARG A 422 1.75 36.70 23.01
CA ARG A 422 0.46 36.64 22.34
C ARG A 422 0.73 36.90 20.87
N ASP A 423 0.12 36.10 20.02
CA ASP A 423 0.17 36.17 18.56
C ASP A 423 1.40 35.57 17.89
N HIS A 424 1.52 34.24 17.96
CA HIS A 424 1.99 33.43 16.82
C HIS A 424 1.37 32.02 16.93
N GLN A 425 0.07 31.96 16.70
CA GLN A 425 -0.60 30.76 16.18
C GLN A 425 -1.52 31.20 15.07
N LEU A 426 -1.19 30.82 13.83
CA LEU A 426 -2.07 30.46 12.71
C LEU A 426 -1.26 30.55 11.42
N GLU A 427 -0.74 29.41 10.95
CA GLU A 427 -0.68 28.99 9.53
C GLU A 427 -0.20 27.53 9.37
#